data_AF-A0A2P8K707-F1
#
_entry.id   AF-A0A2P8K707-F1
#
_cell.length_a   1.000
_cell.length_b   1.000
_cell.length_c   1.000
_cell.angle_alpha   90.00
_cell.angle_beta   90.00
_cell.angle_gamma   90.00
#
_symmetry.space_group_name_H-M   'P 1'
#
loop_
_entity.id
_entity.type
_entity.pdbx_description
1 polymer ?
#
loop_
_entity_poly.entity_id
_entity_poly.type
_entity_poly.pdbx_seq_one_letter_code
_entity_poly.pdbx_strand_id
1 'polypeptide(L)'
;NAISTASGIRARLTELSGVLPEGMTFTVPFDTAPFVKLSILKVVETFVEAMVLVFFVMLLFLHKIRCTLIPAIVAPVALLGTFTVMLLSGYSINILTMFGMILAIGIIVDDAIVVVENVERLMEDKKMSPQDATREAMREITPAIIG
;
A
#
# COMPACT_ATOMS: atom_id res chain seq x y z
N ASN A 1 -5.58 18.23 -10.88
CA ASN A 1 -4.51 17.40 -10.30
C ASN A 1 -3.21 18.20 -10.36
N ALA A 2 -2.55 18.45 -9.23
CA ALA A 2 -1.41 19.38 -9.14
C ALA A 2 -0.23 18.98 -10.04
N ILE A 3 0.05 17.68 -10.15
CA ILE A 3 1.15 17.15 -10.98
C ILE A 3 0.87 17.38 -12.48
N SER A 4 -0.36 17.15 -12.93
CA SER A 4 -0.73 17.34 -14.34
C SER A 4 -0.72 18.83 -14.72
N THR A 5 -1.20 19.70 -13.83
CA THR A 5 -1.19 21.15 -14.05
C THR A 5 0.24 21.69 -14.10
N ALA A 6 1.12 21.29 -13.16
CA ALA A 6 2.52 21.69 -13.16
C ALA A 6 3.27 21.22 -14.43
N SER A 7 2.99 19.98 -14.87
CA SER A 7 3.56 19.43 -16.11
C SER A 7 3.07 20.20 -17.34
N GLY A 8 1.79 20.59 -17.39
CA GLY A 8 1.23 21.41 -18.46
C GLY A 8 1.82 22.82 -18.51
N ILE A 9 2.02 23.46 -17.35
CA ILE A 9 2.66 24.78 -17.26
C ILE A 9 4.10 24.69 -17.76
N ARG A 10 4.86 23.67 -17.35
CA ARG A 10 6.24 23.46 -17.86
C ARG A 10 6.26 23.28 -19.38
N ALA A 11 5.37 22.46 -19.94
CA ALA A 11 5.30 22.25 -21.38
C ALA A 11 5.05 23.55 -22.15
N ARG A 12 4.13 24.41 -21.66
CA ARG A 12 3.86 25.72 -22.25
C ARG A 12 5.02 26.70 -22.07
N LEU A 13 5.70 26.70 -20.92
CA LEU A 13 6.90 27.51 -20.72
C LEU A 13 8.03 27.10 -21.66
N THR A 14 8.19 25.81 -21.94
CA THR A 14 9.15 25.31 -22.93
C THR A 14 8.78 25.75 -24.34
N GLU A 15 7.51 25.64 -24.74
CA GLU A 15 7.03 26.11 -26.04
C GLU A 15 7.26 27.63 -26.24
N LEU A 16 6.94 28.42 -25.22
CA LEU A 16 7.12 29.88 -25.25
C LEU A 16 8.57 30.32 -25.15
N SER A 17 9.48 29.45 -24.68
CA SER A 17 10.90 29.78 -24.55
C SER A 17 11.57 30.07 -25.89
N GLY A 18 11.04 29.52 -26.99
CA GLY A 18 11.53 29.80 -28.35
C GLY A 18 11.14 31.18 -28.90
N VAL A 19 10.23 31.91 -28.23
CA VAL A 19 9.76 33.24 -28.66
C VAL A 19 10.33 34.35 -27.75
N LEU A 20 11.20 33.99 -26.80
CA LEU A 20 11.76 34.95 -25.86
C LEU A 20 12.82 35.85 -26.51
N PRO A 21 12.90 37.13 -26.11
CA PRO A 21 14.01 38.01 -26.47
C PRO A 21 15.36 37.46 -25.98
N GLU A 22 16.44 37.79 -26.70
CA GLU A 22 17.80 37.41 -26.29
C GLU A 22 18.10 37.87 -24.86
N GLY A 23 18.58 36.94 -24.03
CA GLY A 23 18.93 37.18 -22.62
C GLY A 23 17.83 36.92 -21.60
N MET A 24 16.60 36.56 -22.01
CA MET A 24 15.51 36.22 -21.08
C MET A 24 15.41 34.71 -20.86
N THR A 25 15.42 34.28 -19.59
CA THR A 25 15.26 32.86 -19.20
C THR A 25 14.15 32.69 -18.18
N PHE A 26 13.32 31.65 -18.33
CA PHE A 26 12.34 31.27 -17.31
C PHE A 26 12.96 30.35 -16.26
N THR A 27 12.70 30.65 -15.00
CA THR A 27 12.96 29.74 -13.87
C THR A 27 11.68 29.60 -13.06
N VAL A 28 11.41 28.38 -12.56
CA VAL A 28 10.30 28.12 -11.64
C VAL A 28 10.91 27.94 -10.26
N PRO A 29 11.00 29.00 -9.43
CA PRO A 29 11.69 28.94 -8.15
C PRO A 29 10.92 28.16 -7.07
N PHE A 30 9.61 28.02 -7.23
CA PHE A 30 8.75 27.32 -6.28
C PHE A 30 7.80 26.37 -7.02
N ASP A 31 7.99 25.07 -6.82
CA ASP A 31 7.19 24.00 -7.42
C ASP A 31 6.97 22.90 -6.38
N THR A 32 5.72 22.69 -5.99
CA THR A 32 5.34 21.66 -5.00
C THR A 32 5.08 20.30 -5.65
N ALA A 33 4.94 20.22 -6.98
CA ALA A 33 4.66 18.96 -7.68
C ALA A 33 5.81 17.94 -7.58
N PRO A 34 7.10 18.32 -7.68
CA PRO A 34 8.22 17.41 -7.45
C PRO A 34 8.18 16.79 -6.05
N PHE A 35 7.85 17.57 -5.02
CA PHE A 35 7.76 17.08 -3.65
C PHE A 35 6.67 16.02 -3.51
N VAL A 36 5.45 16.30 -4.00
CA VAL A 36 4.35 15.33 -3.99
C VAL A 36 4.72 14.06 -4.76
N LYS A 37 5.35 14.18 -5.93
CA LYS A 37 5.80 13.03 -6.72
C LYS A 37 6.84 12.18 -5.98
N LEU A 38 7.82 12.83 -5.34
CA LEU A 38 8.84 12.14 -4.55
C LEU A 38 8.24 11.46 -3.32
N SER A 39 7.30 12.11 -2.62
CA SER A 39 6.58 11.49 -1.50
C SER A 39 5.83 10.25 -1.94
N ILE A 40 5.11 10.29 -3.08
CA ILE A 40 4.40 9.11 -3.60
C ILE A 40 5.38 7.97 -3.88
N LEU A 41 6.49 8.26 -4.56
CA LEU A 41 7.49 7.26 -4.90
C LEU A 41 8.11 6.62 -3.65
N LYS A 42 8.42 7.42 -2.63
CA LYS A 42 8.97 6.90 -1.37
C LYS A 42 7.99 6.05 -0.59
N VAL A 43 6.71 6.40 -0.56
CA VAL A 43 5.70 5.55 0.09
C VAL A 43 5.57 4.20 -0.60
N VAL A 44 5.61 4.16 -1.93
CA VAL A 44 5.58 2.91 -2.71
C VAL A 44 6.83 2.07 -2.43
N GLU A 45 8.01 2.69 -2.40
CA GLU A 45 9.28 2.01 -2.10
C GLU A 45 9.27 1.39 -0.69
N THR A 46 8.92 2.18 0.33
CA THR A 46 8.79 1.69 1.71
C THR A 46 7.72 0.61 1.85
N PHE A 47 6.62 0.69 1.11
CA PHE A 47 5.60 -0.36 1.09
C PHE A 47 6.15 -1.67 0.52
N VAL A 48 6.88 -1.62 -0.59
CA VAL A 48 7.52 -2.82 -1.18
C VAL A 48 8.56 -3.40 -0.23
N GLU A 49 9.40 -2.57 0.39
CA GLU A 49 10.35 -3.01 1.41
C GLU A 49 9.66 -3.71 2.59
N ALA A 50 8.58 -3.11 3.11
CA ALA A 50 7.78 -3.69 4.20
C ALA A 50 7.16 -5.04 3.79
N MET A 51 6.61 -5.14 2.58
CA MET A 51 6.06 -6.40 2.05
C MET A 51 7.11 -7.51 1.96
N VAL A 52 8.32 -7.17 1.50
CA VAL A 52 9.44 -8.12 1.42
C VAL A 52 9.84 -8.58 2.82
N LEU A 53 9.93 -7.66 3.79
CA LEU A 53 10.25 -7.99 5.17
C LEU A 53 9.18 -8.89 5.81
N VAL A 54 7.89 -8.55 5.66
CA VAL A 54 6.77 -9.38 6.15
C VAL A 54 6.82 -10.77 5.54
N PHE A 55 7.08 -10.88 4.24
CA PHE A 55 7.23 -12.16 3.57
C PHE A 55 8.34 -13.01 4.20
N PHE A 56 9.52 -12.43 4.44
CA PHE A 56 10.63 -13.16 5.06
C PHE A 56 10.36 -13.57 6.50
N VAL A 57 9.77 -12.68 7.31
CA VAL A 57 9.40 -12.99 8.70
C VAL A 57 8.38 -14.13 8.72
N MET A 58 7.31 -14.05 7.93
CA MET A 58 6.30 -15.10 7.85
C MET A 58 6.85 -16.42 7.30
N LEU A 59 7.79 -16.37 6.35
CA LEU A 59 8.46 -17.57 5.85
C LEU A 59 9.29 -18.24 6.94
N LEU A 60 9.99 -17.46 7.76
CA LEU A 60 10.81 -17.95 8.87
C LEU A 60 9.97 -18.62 9.96
N PHE A 61 8.81 -18.05 10.30
CA PHE A 61 7.92 -18.63 11.30
C PHE A 61 7.21 -19.89 10.77
N LEU A 62 6.58 -19.82 9.60
CA LEU A 62 5.70 -20.90 9.12
C LEU A 62 6.42 -21.98 8.31
N HIS A 63 7.64 -21.73 7.80
CA HIS A 63 8.39 -22.63 6.90
C HIS A 63 7.63 -23.12 5.65
N LYS A 64 6.43 -22.58 5.38
CA LYS A 64 5.53 -22.98 4.29
C LYS A 64 5.22 -21.78 3.40
N ILE A 65 5.79 -21.79 2.19
CA ILE A 65 5.65 -20.70 1.20
C ILE A 65 4.17 -20.43 0.86
N ARG A 66 3.33 -21.47 0.81
CA ARG A 66 1.90 -21.32 0.48
C ARG A 66 1.16 -20.42 1.47
N CYS A 67 1.47 -20.53 2.75
CA CYS A 67 0.80 -19.80 3.83
C CYS A 67 1.34 -18.37 3.90
N THR A 68 2.64 -18.19 3.65
CA THR A 68 3.30 -16.89 3.56
C THR A 68 2.79 -16.02 2.41
N LEU A 69 2.29 -16.61 1.32
CA LEU A 69 1.73 -15.85 0.19
C LEU A 69 0.38 -15.18 0.52
N ILE A 70 -0.35 -15.67 1.54
CA ILE A 70 -1.69 -15.17 1.85
C ILE A 70 -1.62 -13.69 2.30
N PRO A 71 -0.85 -13.30 3.34
CA PRO A 71 -0.72 -11.88 3.71
C PRO A 71 -0.13 -11.02 2.60
N ALA A 72 0.78 -11.58 1.80
CA ALA A 72 1.42 -10.86 0.69
C ALA A 72 0.42 -10.46 -0.41
N ILE A 73 -0.66 -11.22 -0.61
CA ILE A 73 -1.71 -10.87 -1.59
C ILE A 73 -2.77 -9.97 -0.96
N VAL A 74 -3.08 -10.16 0.33
CA VAL A 74 -4.11 -9.39 1.04
C VAL A 74 -3.77 -7.89 1.07
N ALA A 75 -2.52 -7.53 1.36
CA ALA A 75 -2.13 -6.11 1.47
C ALA A 75 -2.34 -5.29 0.17
N PRO A 76 -1.87 -5.75 -1.02
CA PRO A 76 -2.18 -5.08 -2.29
C PRO A 76 -3.67 -4.97 -2.59
N VAL A 77 -4.44 -6.05 -2.32
CA VAL A 77 -5.89 -6.07 -2.58
C VAL A 77 -6.62 -5.06 -1.71
N ALA A 78 -6.27 -4.97 -0.43
CA ALA A 78 -6.88 -4.01 0.49
C ALA A 78 -6.56 -2.57 0.09
N LEU A 79 -5.33 -2.27 -0.31
CA LEU A 79 -4.94 -0.95 -0.81
C LEU A 79 -5.71 -0.55 -2.07
N LEU A 80 -5.87 -1.47 -3.03
CA LEU A 80 -6.68 -1.23 -4.23
C LEU A 80 -8.14 -0.94 -3.84
N GLY A 81 -8.68 -1.63 -2.84
CA GLY A 81 -9.99 -1.35 -2.25
C GLY A 81 -10.06 0.07 -1.68
N THR A 82 -9.08 0.46 -0.86
CA THR A 82 -9.00 1.81 -0.29
C THR A 82 -8.93 2.88 -1.37
N PHE A 83 -8.09 2.70 -2.39
CA PHE A 83 -8.01 3.64 -3.52
C PHE A 83 -9.34 3.75 -4.28
N THR A 84 -10.04 2.63 -4.47
CA THR A 84 -11.34 2.62 -5.12
C THR A 84 -12.36 3.44 -4.34
N VAL A 85 -12.45 3.23 -3.02
CA VAL A 85 -13.38 3.98 -2.15
C VAL A 85 -13.01 5.46 -2.07
N MET A 86 -11.71 5.78 -2.01
CA MET A 86 -11.22 7.16 -2.02
C MET A 86 -11.61 7.88 -3.31
N LEU A 87 -11.43 7.22 -4.46
CA LEU A 87 -11.79 7.77 -5.76
C LEU A 87 -13.30 8.01 -5.87
N LEU A 88 -14.13 7.08 -5.39
CA LEU A 88 -15.59 7.22 -5.38
C LEU A 88 -16.06 8.34 -4.45
N SER A 89 -15.38 8.52 -3.32
CA SER A 89 -15.69 9.58 -2.35
C SER A 89 -15.09 10.96 -2.71
N GLY A 90 -14.35 11.06 -3.83
CA GLY A 90 -13.74 12.30 -4.29
C GLY A 90 -12.50 12.74 -3.49
N TYR A 91 -11.89 11.84 -2.70
CA TYR A 91 -10.64 12.15 -2.00
C TYR A 91 -9.45 12.16 -2.96
N SER A 92 -8.49 13.04 -2.68
CA SER A 92 -7.21 13.10 -3.39
C SER A 92 -6.10 12.36 -2.65
N ILE A 93 -5.14 11.79 -3.38
CA ILE A 93 -3.90 11.29 -2.78
C ILE A 93 -3.02 12.48 -2.40
N ASN A 94 -2.79 12.63 -1.09
CA ASN A 94 -1.90 13.61 -0.48
C ASN A 94 -1.15 12.98 0.71
N ILE A 95 -0.26 13.75 1.33
CA ILE A 95 0.60 13.27 2.43
C ILE A 95 -0.21 12.70 3.60
N LEU A 96 -1.33 13.33 3.97
CA LEU A 96 -2.18 12.87 5.07
C LEU A 96 -2.81 11.51 4.74
N THR A 97 -3.38 11.37 3.55
CA THR A 97 -3.96 10.08 3.10
C THR A 97 -2.90 8.99 2.96
N MET A 98 -1.68 9.36 2.52
CA MET A 98 -0.56 8.41 2.41
C MET A 98 -0.09 7.93 3.78
N PHE A 99 -0.03 8.82 4.77
CA PHE A 99 0.29 8.44 6.13
C PHE A 99 -0.76 7.49 6.72
N GLY A 100 -2.05 7.80 6.51
CA GLY A 100 -3.15 6.91 6.90
C GLY A 100 -3.06 5.52 6.25
N MET A 101 -2.68 5.45 4.98
CA MET A 101 -2.46 4.16 4.30
C MET A 101 -1.31 3.37 4.90
N ILE A 102 -0.17 4.00 5.22
CA ILE A 102 0.96 3.32 5.87
C ILE A 102 0.54 2.69 7.21
N LEU A 103 -0.21 3.43 8.04
CA LEU A 103 -0.72 2.90 9.30
C LEU A 103 -1.70 1.75 9.08
N ALA A 104 -2.60 1.88 8.11
CA ALA A 104 -3.60 0.86 7.79
C ALA A 104 -2.98 -0.45 7.27
N ILE A 105 -1.88 -0.37 6.51
CA ILE A 105 -1.17 -1.56 6.01
C ILE A 105 -0.74 -2.47 7.17
N GLY A 106 -0.20 -1.90 8.25
CA GLY A 106 0.21 -2.68 9.43
C GLY A 106 -0.96 -3.46 10.03
N ILE A 107 -2.09 -2.78 10.25
CA ILE A 107 -3.29 -3.38 10.83
C ILE A 107 -3.82 -4.51 9.93
N ILE A 108 -3.95 -4.26 8.62
CA ILE A 108 -4.51 -5.24 7.66
C ILE A 108 -3.60 -6.47 7.54
N VAL A 109 -2.28 -6.27 7.56
CA VAL A 109 -1.32 -7.36 7.49
C VAL A 109 -1.34 -8.18 8.77
N ASP A 110 -1.38 -7.54 9.95
CA ASP A 110 -1.46 -8.23 11.24
C ASP A 110 -2.70 -9.14 11.32
N ASP A 111 -3.87 -8.63 10.89
CA ASP A 111 -5.10 -9.44 10.82
C ASP A 111 -4.93 -10.68 9.92
N ALA A 112 -4.33 -10.50 8.75
CA ALA A 112 -4.08 -11.60 7.82
C ALA A 112 -3.08 -12.63 8.38
N ILE A 113 -2.07 -12.17 9.12
CA ILE A 113 -1.08 -13.01 9.79
C ILE A 113 -1.76 -13.87 10.86
N VAL A 114 -2.52 -13.24 11.77
CA VAL A 114 -3.20 -13.93 12.88
C VAL A 114 -4.17 -15.00 12.37
N VAL A 115 -4.89 -14.73 11.28
CA VAL A 115 -5.78 -15.71 10.64
C VAL A 115 -4.99 -16.92 10.13
N VAL A 116 -3.93 -16.70 9.36
CA VAL A 116 -3.14 -17.78 8.75
C VAL A 116 -2.41 -18.60 9.81
N GLU A 117 -1.84 -17.93 10.81
CA GLU A 117 -1.18 -18.58 11.94
C GLU A 117 -2.15 -19.48 12.71
N ASN A 118 -3.37 -19.00 13.00
CA ASN A 118 -4.34 -19.81 13.73
C ASN A 118 -4.78 -21.04 12.92
N VAL A 119 -4.98 -20.89 11.61
CA VAL A 119 -5.32 -22.01 10.72
C VAL A 119 -4.19 -23.05 10.72
N GLU A 120 -2.94 -22.62 10.56
CA GLU A 120 -1.79 -23.53 10.58
C GLU A 120 -1.65 -24.23 11.94
N ARG A 121 -1.80 -23.51 13.05
CA ARG A 121 -1.82 -24.08 14.40
C ARG A 121 -2.86 -25.19 14.54
N LEU A 122 -4.09 -24.96 14.09
CA LEU A 122 -5.17 -25.95 14.13
C LEU A 122 -4.89 -27.17 13.23
N MET A 123 -4.28 -26.95 12.07
CA MET A 123 -3.86 -28.03 11.17
C MET A 123 -2.75 -28.89 11.77
N GLU A 124 -1.78 -28.29 12.45
CA GLU A 124 -0.65 -29.00 13.05
C GLU A 124 -1.03 -29.70 14.37
N ASP A 125 -1.70 -29.00 15.28
CA ASP A 125 -2.03 -29.52 16.61
C ASP A 125 -3.19 -30.51 16.58
N LYS A 126 -4.27 -30.18 15.87
CA LYS A 126 -5.51 -30.99 15.85
C LYS A 126 -5.59 -31.91 14.62
N LYS A 127 -4.60 -31.88 13.72
CA LYS A 127 -4.56 -32.67 12.46
C LYS A 127 -5.82 -32.54 11.62
N MET A 128 -6.42 -31.35 11.63
CA MET A 128 -7.66 -31.06 10.92
C MET A 128 -7.39 -30.89 9.41
N SER A 129 -8.40 -31.15 8.59
CA SER A 129 -8.33 -30.79 7.17
C SER A 129 -8.24 -29.27 7.01
N PRO A 130 -7.66 -28.72 5.92
CA PRO A 130 -7.58 -27.28 5.71
C PRO A 130 -8.94 -26.57 5.81
N GLN A 131 -10.00 -27.23 5.32
CA GLN A 131 -11.35 -26.67 5.37
C GLN A 131 -11.89 -26.61 6.81
N ASP A 132 -11.73 -27.68 7.58
CA ASP A 132 -12.22 -27.75 8.95
C ASP A 132 -11.41 -26.84 9.87
N ALA A 133 -10.08 -26.81 9.68
CA ALA A 133 -9.19 -25.90 10.39
C ALA A 133 -9.54 -24.43 10.12
N THR A 134 -9.82 -24.07 8.86
CA THR A 134 -10.28 -22.71 8.52
C THR A 134 -11.60 -22.37 9.21
N ARG A 135 -12.55 -23.31 9.23
CA ARG A 135 -13.86 -23.08 9.86
C ARG A 135 -13.75 -22.89 11.36
N GLU A 136 -12.93 -23.70 12.03
CA GLU A 136 -12.72 -23.59 13.47
C GLU A 136 -11.89 -22.36 13.82
N ALA A 137 -10.85 -22.05 13.04
CA ALA A 137 -10.04 -20.85 13.19
C ALA A 137 -10.94 -19.62 13.17
N MET A 138 -11.76 -19.47 12.12
CA MET A 138 -12.67 -18.33 12.01
C MET A 138 -13.61 -18.22 13.23
N ARG A 139 -14.07 -19.32 13.84
CA ARG A 139 -14.89 -19.24 15.07
C ARG A 139 -14.11 -18.71 16.26
N GLU A 140 -12.84 -19.06 16.40
CA GLU A 140 -11.97 -18.61 17.50
C GLU A 140 -11.58 -17.12 17.36
N ILE A 141 -11.23 -16.68 16.14
CA ILE A 141 -10.68 -15.33 15.90
C ILE A 141 -11.70 -14.28 15.45
N THR A 142 -12.89 -14.64 14.96
CA THR A 142 -13.92 -13.64 14.57
C THR A 142 -14.22 -12.63 15.69
N PRO A 143 -14.38 -13.04 16.98
CA PRO A 143 -14.60 -12.08 18.07
C PRO A 143 -13.41 -11.14 18.30
N ALA A 144 -12.18 -11.57 18.01
CA ALA A 144 -10.98 -10.76 18.16
C ALA A 144 -10.78 -9.77 17.01
N ILE A 145 -11.27 -10.10 15.81
CA ILE A 145 -11.16 -9.25 14.61
C ILE A 145 -12.28 -8.20 14.55
N ILE A 146 -13.50 -8.54 14.97
CA ILE A 146 -14.65 -7.62 14.95
C ILE A 146 -14.75 -6.79 16.25
N GLY A 147 -14.18 -7.30 17.35
CA GLY A 147 -14.28 -6.74 18.70
C GLY A 147 -13.50 -5.46 18.93
#